data_AF-A0A0B6RUP4-F1
#
_entry.id   AF-A0A0B6RUP4-F1
#
_cell.length_a   1.000
_cell.length_b   1.000
_cell.length_c   1.000
_cell.angle_alpha   90.00
_cell.angle_beta   90.00
_cell.angle_gamma   90.00
#
_symmetry.space_group_name_H-M   'P 1'
#
loop_
_entity.id
_entity.type
_entity.pdbx_description
1 polymer ?
#
loop_
_entity_poly.entity_id
_entity_poly.type
_entity_poly.pdbx_seq_one_letter_code
_entity_poly.pdbx_strand_id
1 'polypeptide(L)'
;MTLAAFRQSPWQTSHPAYKDSALAISPAPEYASSEVLVASLYRTIGFESISEGSVPQAGRELDQKLRKRRDKRQGAPTGATLGVEDWNAVLHGVLESPKLPNQSAKRFLQVTPLVPSLAPFSGSARLSSNSWRAGGLVRRMVWLGSPDHEAAQALWEALFAALGVDSQDDVFARWLEQETAAWGNASSWQLAPVPKSEVANLKSHDFNTVRFMPARQFAKDLQALIQAKHSMTRRQWESLLEAILRLAAVAHVTWLCDVHARIWRCLSEALEGAGPVKPEATRQQIFPANAQYMTYGGKALNGLKDKASSYLLARLGINTLLWSLSDAGIPCPGDISSSEGLAGLCAHLRDNRQLLSDAGMLAALVDIREQEARALNCKKGIGANILEFARHALGQRQTAVQLLRGYDQGYVLKKKGSSSSSPWIVSLGPVAVLALVHCALTGMGGPRSIHRLSQHLASYGVVVDRRDIARNDLGHQLRMLGLVLDSPDAESGMLLLPPFPANPALGQ
;
A
#
# COMPACT_ATOMS: atom_id res chain seq x y z
N MET A 1 4.77 15.17 -27.19
CA MET A 1 5.34 13.83 -27.50
C MET A 1 4.47 13.17 -28.54
N THR A 2 5.00 12.22 -29.30
CA THR A 2 4.31 11.49 -30.38
C THR A 2 4.35 10.00 -30.13
N LEU A 3 3.57 9.20 -30.86
CA LEU A 3 3.62 7.74 -30.84
C LEU A 3 5.03 7.23 -31.16
N ALA A 4 5.72 7.85 -32.12
CA ALA A 4 7.09 7.48 -32.48
C ALA A 4 8.07 7.61 -31.29
N ALA A 5 7.96 8.69 -30.52
CA ALA A 5 8.78 8.88 -29.32
C ALA A 5 8.41 7.87 -28.22
N PHE A 6 7.11 7.55 -28.06
CA PHE A 6 6.65 6.53 -27.12
C PHE A 6 7.21 5.14 -27.45
N ARG A 7 7.23 4.75 -28.74
CA ARG A 7 7.79 3.45 -29.19
C ARG A 7 9.25 3.25 -28.77
N GLN A 8 10.05 4.32 -28.78
CA GLN A 8 11.47 4.25 -28.42
C GLN A 8 11.68 4.06 -26.91
N SER A 9 10.76 4.51 -26.06
CA SER A 9 10.91 4.49 -24.60
C SER A 9 9.56 4.38 -23.87
N PRO A 10 8.83 3.27 -24.04
CA PRO A 10 7.42 3.15 -23.66
C PRO A 10 7.18 3.17 -22.14
N TRP A 11 8.23 3.04 -21.33
CA TRP A 11 8.14 3.07 -19.87
C TRP A 11 8.48 4.42 -19.24
N GLN A 12 9.15 5.32 -19.97
CA GLN A 12 9.61 6.60 -19.44
C GLN A 12 8.48 7.64 -19.36
N THR A 13 7.62 7.65 -20.38
CA THR A 13 6.59 8.67 -20.53
C THR A 13 5.27 8.04 -20.90
N SER A 14 4.23 8.33 -20.13
CA SER A 14 2.84 7.98 -20.44
C SER A 14 2.13 9.18 -21.06
N HIS A 15 1.08 8.93 -21.84
CA HIS A 15 0.15 9.95 -22.32
C HIS A 15 -0.45 10.73 -21.13
N PRO A 16 -0.63 12.06 -21.19
CA PRO A 16 -1.20 12.85 -20.09
C PRO A 16 -2.52 12.30 -19.56
N ALA A 17 -3.48 12.00 -20.45
CA ALA A 17 -4.76 11.39 -20.05
C ALA A 17 -4.62 10.07 -19.28
N TYR A 18 -3.54 9.30 -19.52
CA TYR A 18 -3.24 8.12 -18.72
C TYR A 18 -2.58 8.47 -17.41
N LYS A 19 -1.56 9.33 -17.44
CA LYS A 19 -0.76 9.71 -16.27
C LYS A 19 -1.60 10.39 -15.19
N ASP A 20 -2.53 11.24 -15.62
CA ASP A 20 -3.35 12.09 -14.75
C ASP A 20 -4.66 11.39 -14.35
N SER A 21 -4.85 10.13 -14.77
CA SER A 21 -6.00 9.31 -14.36
C SER A 21 -5.98 9.01 -12.86
N ALA A 22 -7.15 9.05 -12.24
CA ALA A 22 -7.34 8.63 -10.85
C ALA A 22 -6.88 7.18 -10.61
N LEU A 23 -6.98 6.34 -11.65
CA LEU A 23 -6.62 4.93 -11.62
C LEU A 23 -5.13 4.69 -11.91
N ALA A 24 -4.35 5.68 -12.36
CA ALA A 24 -2.96 5.48 -12.76
C ALA A 24 -2.09 4.93 -11.63
N ILE A 25 -1.19 3.98 -11.89
CA ILE A 25 -0.18 3.55 -10.91
C ILE A 25 1.08 4.41 -11.08
N SER A 26 1.10 5.59 -10.45
CA SER A 26 2.16 6.59 -10.60
C SER A 26 2.49 7.29 -9.26
N PRO A 27 3.77 7.35 -8.86
CA PRO A 27 4.86 6.50 -9.37
C PRO A 27 4.58 5.01 -9.11
N ALA A 28 5.18 4.12 -9.90
CA ALA A 28 5.02 2.69 -9.70
C ALA A 28 5.64 2.26 -8.35
N PRO A 29 5.00 1.33 -7.61
CA PRO A 29 5.57 0.78 -6.39
C PRO A 29 6.94 0.16 -6.60
N GLU A 30 7.78 0.30 -5.58
CA GLU A 30 9.12 -0.28 -5.49
C GLU A 30 9.28 -1.02 -4.16
N TYR A 31 10.50 -1.48 -3.86
CA TYR A 31 10.83 -2.03 -2.56
C TYR A 31 10.31 -1.13 -1.42
N ALA A 32 9.48 -1.69 -0.55
CA ALA A 32 9.12 -1.11 0.73
C ALA A 32 8.79 -2.24 1.71
N SER A 33 9.42 -2.22 2.88
CA SER A 33 8.92 -2.96 4.04
C SER A 33 7.76 -2.19 4.69
N SER A 34 7.14 -2.78 5.70
CA SER A 34 6.12 -2.10 6.51
C SER A 34 6.63 -0.84 7.21
N GLU A 35 7.81 -0.92 7.79
CA GLU A 35 8.46 0.22 8.44
C GLU A 35 8.73 1.33 7.43
N VAL A 36 9.12 0.99 6.19
CA VAL A 36 9.29 1.98 5.12
C VAL A 36 7.95 2.61 4.75
N LEU A 37 6.86 1.84 4.70
CA LEU A 37 5.52 2.37 4.46
C LEU A 37 5.11 3.38 5.54
N VAL A 38 5.32 3.06 6.81
CA VAL A 38 4.97 3.93 7.95
C VAL A 38 5.89 5.15 8.03
N ALA A 39 7.21 4.97 7.89
CA ALA A 39 8.16 6.09 7.86
C ALA A 39 7.87 7.06 6.71
N SER A 40 7.58 6.55 5.51
CA SER A 40 7.20 7.38 4.37
C SER A 40 5.83 8.03 4.54
N LEU A 41 4.90 7.38 5.26
CA LEU A 41 3.63 7.98 5.66
C LEU A 41 3.85 9.19 6.57
N TYR A 42 4.66 9.09 7.64
CA TYR A 42 4.99 10.24 8.48
C TYR A 42 5.55 11.40 7.66
N ARG A 43 6.52 11.14 6.78
CA ARG A 43 7.07 12.18 5.88
C ARG A 43 6.01 12.78 4.97
N THR A 44 5.12 11.95 4.45
CA THR A 44 4.09 12.40 3.52
C THR A 44 3.01 13.22 4.21
N ILE A 45 2.64 12.89 5.44
CA ILE A 45 1.53 13.53 6.13
C ILE A 45 1.96 14.72 7.00
N GLY A 46 3.19 14.71 7.54
CA GLY A 46 3.58 15.66 8.57
C GLY A 46 4.91 16.40 8.38
N PHE A 47 5.61 16.20 7.25
CA PHE A 47 6.89 16.86 6.96
C PHE A 47 6.98 17.36 5.51
N GLU A 48 6.49 18.58 5.25
CA GLU A 48 6.48 19.18 3.91
C GLU A 48 7.89 19.32 3.29
N SER A 49 8.89 19.72 4.08
CA SER A 49 10.23 20.01 3.59
C SER A 49 11.12 18.77 3.36
N ILE A 50 10.66 17.59 3.77
CA ILE A 50 11.49 16.38 3.74
C ILE A 50 11.21 15.57 2.49
N SER A 51 12.21 15.54 1.60
CA SER A 51 12.19 14.65 0.44
C SER A 51 12.59 13.22 0.84
N GLU A 52 12.04 12.19 0.18
CA GLU A 52 12.47 10.81 0.38
C GLU A 52 13.96 10.60 0.06
N GLY A 53 14.47 11.33 -0.93
CA GLY A 53 15.87 11.27 -1.36
C GLY A 53 16.87 11.79 -0.33
N SER A 54 16.47 12.69 0.56
CA SER A 54 17.35 13.28 1.59
C SER A 54 17.49 12.42 2.84
N VAL A 55 16.57 11.48 3.09
CA VAL A 55 16.53 10.67 4.32
C VAL A 55 17.83 9.86 4.52
N PRO A 56 18.41 9.17 3.51
CA PRO A 56 19.68 8.46 3.66
C PRO A 56 20.86 9.35 4.01
N GLN A 57 20.84 10.60 3.57
CA GLN A 57 21.87 11.57 3.91
C GLN A 57 21.68 12.05 5.36
N ALA A 58 20.46 12.41 5.75
CA ALA A 58 20.14 12.84 7.12
C ALA A 58 20.54 11.78 8.17
N GLY A 59 20.27 10.49 7.91
CA GLY A 59 20.72 9.39 8.80
C GLY A 59 22.23 9.30 8.93
N ARG A 60 22.98 9.47 7.83
CA ARG A 60 24.46 9.48 7.87
C ARG A 60 25.01 10.68 8.61
N GLU A 61 24.39 11.85 8.45
CA GLU A 61 24.78 13.07 9.15
C GLU A 61 24.53 12.94 10.66
N LEU A 62 23.42 12.32 11.08
CA LEU A 62 23.15 12.02 12.49
C LEU A 62 24.23 11.10 13.08
N ASP A 63 24.53 9.98 12.42
CA ASP A 63 25.59 9.06 12.88
C ASP A 63 26.96 9.76 12.98
N GLN A 64 27.29 10.63 12.02
CA GLN A 64 28.53 11.41 12.07
C GLN A 64 28.54 12.43 13.22
N LYS A 65 27.41 13.10 13.49
CA LYS A 65 27.26 14.02 14.63
C LYS A 65 27.47 13.28 15.95
N LEU A 66 26.89 12.08 16.12
CA LEU A 66 27.05 11.25 17.32
C LEU A 66 28.51 10.84 17.53
N ARG A 67 29.16 10.31 16.47
CA ARG A 67 30.58 9.95 16.52
C ARG A 67 31.46 11.13 16.89
N LYS A 68 31.25 12.28 16.25
CA LYS A 68 32.02 13.51 16.52
C LYS A 68 31.86 13.98 17.97
N ARG A 69 30.65 13.94 18.52
CA ARG A 69 30.41 14.31 19.93
C ARG A 69 31.12 13.35 20.88
N ARG A 70 31.05 12.05 20.61
CA ARG A 70 31.77 11.01 21.37
C ARG A 70 33.28 11.22 21.35
N ASP A 71 33.86 11.33 20.16
CA ASP A 71 35.32 11.43 19.99
C ASP A 71 35.87 12.72 20.63
N LYS A 72 35.09 13.80 20.62
CA LYS A 72 35.43 15.07 21.25
C LYS A 72 35.00 15.19 22.73
N ARG A 73 34.42 14.13 23.32
CA ARG A 73 33.84 14.12 24.69
C ARG A 73 32.90 15.30 24.93
N GLN A 74 32.12 15.68 23.93
CA GLN A 74 31.11 16.72 24.05
C GLN A 74 29.88 16.16 24.76
N GLY A 75 29.26 16.97 25.61
CA GLY A 75 28.00 16.63 26.26
C GLY A 75 26.85 16.42 25.27
N ALA A 76 25.73 15.92 25.78
CA ALA A 76 24.47 15.81 25.04
C ALA A 76 23.99 17.20 24.56
N PRO A 77 23.20 17.28 23.48
CA PRO A 77 22.58 18.53 23.07
C PRO A 77 21.60 19.03 24.13
N THR A 78 21.30 20.34 24.12
CA THR A 78 20.32 20.94 25.01
C THR A 78 18.95 20.28 24.81
N GLY A 79 18.29 19.91 25.91
CA GLY A 79 16.98 19.26 25.89
C GLY A 79 17.03 17.73 25.79
N ALA A 80 18.19 17.12 25.50
CA ALA A 80 18.37 15.68 25.58
C ALA A 80 18.47 15.24 27.05
N THR A 81 17.85 14.10 27.34
CA THR A 81 17.88 13.45 28.65
C THR A 81 19.00 12.40 28.73
N LEU A 82 19.40 11.81 27.59
CA LEU A 82 20.45 10.80 27.55
C LEU A 82 21.82 11.37 27.17
N GLY A 83 22.87 10.68 27.63
CA GLY A 83 24.22 10.87 27.13
C GLY A 83 24.39 10.36 25.70
N VAL A 84 25.51 10.73 25.06
CA VAL A 84 25.82 10.33 23.67
C VAL A 84 25.86 8.80 23.50
N GLU A 85 26.47 8.07 24.45
CA GLU A 85 26.57 6.61 24.37
C GLU A 85 25.21 5.93 24.52
N ASP A 86 24.41 6.37 25.49
CA ASP A 86 23.10 5.80 25.77
C ASP A 86 22.14 6.03 24.60
N TRP A 87 22.14 7.23 24.02
CA TRP A 87 21.35 7.51 22.82
C TRP A 87 21.80 6.67 21.62
N ASN A 88 23.11 6.49 21.44
CA ASN A 88 23.64 5.59 20.41
C ASN A 88 23.19 4.14 20.65
N ALA A 89 23.14 3.67 21.89
CA ALA A 89 22.64 2.33 22.25
C ALA A 89 21.12 2.19 22.02
N VAL A 90 20.34 3.25 22.23
CA VAL A 90 18.91 3.27 21.88
C VAL A 90 18.71 3.14 20.37
N LEU A 91 19.42 3.94 19.57
CA LEU A 91 19.31 3.92 18.11
C LEU A 91 19.79 2.61 17.47
N HIS A 92 20.98 2.14 17.87
CA HIS A 92 21.63 0.95 17.30
C HIS A 92 21.37 -0.34 18.08
N GLY A 93 20.39 -0.33 18.99
CA GLY A 93 20.04 -1.49 19.81
C GLY A 93 18.54 -1.64 19.99
N VAL A 94 17.90 -0.71 20.72
CA VAL A 94 16.47 -0.81 21.05
C VAL A 94 15.59 -0.58 19.82
N LEU A 95 15.92 0.42 19.00
CA LEU A 95 15.10 0.83 17.86
C LEU A 95 15.54 0.20 16.54
N GLU A 96 16.76 -0.36 16.46
CA GLU A 96 17.33 -0.88 15.20
C GLU A 96 16.44 -2.00 14.63
N SER A 97 16.00 -1.81 13.38
CA SER A 97 15.24 -2.81 12.66
C SER A 97 16.14 -4.03 12.35
N PRO A 98 15.69 -5.28 12.59
CA PRO A 98 16.54 -6.45 12.43
C PRO A 98 17.09 -6.60 11.02
N LYS A 99 18.40 -6.79 10.86
CA LYS A 99 19.03 -6.95 9.53
C LYS A 99 18.54 -8.21 8.80
N LEU A 100 18.43 -8.12 7.48
CA LEU A 100 18.23 -9.30 6.62
C LEU A 100 19.56 -10.07 6.45
N PRO A 101 19.55 -11.40 6.22
CA PRO A 101 20.76 -12.22 6.09
C PRO A 101 21.84 -11.70 5.12
N ASN A 102 21.42 -11.03 4.04
CA ASN A 102 22.33 -10.52 3.00
C ASN A 102 22.50 -8.99 3.06
N GLN A 103 21.98 -8.33 4.09
CA GLN A 103 22.11 -6.88 4.24
C GLN A 103 23.48 -6.57 4.85
N SER A 104 24.28 -5.77 4.14
CA SER A 104 25.63 -5.45 4.61
C SER A 104 25.57 -4.69 5.94
N ALA A 105 26.52 -4.93 6.84
CA ALA A 105 26.67 -4.16 8.08
C ALA A 105 26.96 -2.66 7.86
N LYS A 106 27.32 -2.28 6.63
CA LYS A 106 27.59 -0.90 6.25
C LYS A 106 26.34 -0.25 5.63
N ARG A 107 25.97 0.89 6.23
CA ARG A 107 25.20 2.01 5.68
C ARG A 107 23.67 1.86 5.65
N PHE A 108 23.07 2.36 6.73
CA PHE A 108 21.97 3.33 6.82
C PHE A 108 21.22 3.03 8.11
N LEU A 109 20.99 4.07 8.91
CA LEU A 109 20.24 3.96 10.16
C LEU A 109 18.80 3.59 9.80
N GLN A 110 18.45 2.32 10.04
CA GLN A 110 17.09 1.82 9.88
C GLN A 110 16.56 1.47 11.26
N VAL A 111 15.73 2.36 11.77
CA VAL A 111 15.03 2.22 13.04
C VAL A 111 13.53 2.07 12.83
N THR A 112 12.91 1.35 13.76
CA THR A 112 11.46 1.19 13.87
C THR A 112 10.80 2.57 13.98
N PRO A 113 9.83 2.93 13.12
CA PRO A 113 9.28 4.30 13.03
C PRO A 113 8.24 4.61 14.13
N LEU A 114 8.57 4.32 15.40
CA LEU A 114 7.62 4.38 16.51
C LEU A 114 6.97 5.76 16.70
N VAL A 115 7.73 6.82 16.46
CA VAL A 115 7.31 8.22 16.59
C VAL A 115 7.68 9.02 15.33
N PRO A 116 6.95 10.10 15.01
CA PRO A 116 7.18 10.88 13.79
C PRO A 116 8.61 11.41 13.64
N SER A 117 9.23 11.87 14.73
CA SER A 117 10.57 12.49 14.71
C SER A 117 11.70 11.55 14.24
N LEU A 118 11.48 10.24 14.14
CA LEU A 118 12.44 9.28 13.57
C LEU A 118 12.41 9.25 12.03
N ALA A 119 11.28 9.58 11.42
CA ALA A 119 11.06 9.49 9.98
C ALA A 119 11.96 10.43 9.12
N PRO A 120 12.39 11.61 9.58
CA PRO A 120 13.34 12.47 8.86
C PRO A 120 14.67 11.82 8.46
N PHE A 121 15.13 10.81 9.20
CA PHE A 121 16.48 10.24 9.02
C PHE A 121 16.51 8.71 8.90
N SER A 122 15.35 8.04 8.94
CA SER A 122 15.22 6.58 8.90
C SER A 122 14.12 6.11 7.94
N GLY A 123 14.16 4.83 7.56
CA GLY A 123 13.04 4.17 6.87
C GLY A 123 12.83 4.63 5.43
N SER A 124 13.90 4.91 4.69
CA SER A 124 13.84 5.14 3.23
C SER A 124 13.80 3.81 2.47
N ALA A 125 13.05 3.79 1.36
CA ALA A 125 13.02 2.66 0.43
C ALA A 125 14.38 2.38 -0.23
N ARG A 126 15.15 3.43 -0.52
CA ARG A 126 16.48 3.36 -1.14
C ARG A 126 17.51 4.18 -0.39
N LEU A 127 18.77 3.85 -0.61
CA LEU A 127 19.92 4.64 -0.15
C LEU A 127 20.32 5.76 -1.12
N SER A 128 19.57 5.95 -2.21
CA SER A 128 19.83 6.92 -3.27
C SER A 128 18.77 8.03 -3.30
N SER A 129 19.05 9.13 -4.02
CA SER A 129 18.22 10.34 -4.07
C SER A 129 16.86 10.15 -4.74
N ASN A 130 16.71 9.16 -5.63
CA ASN A 130 15.44 8.86 -6.32
C ASN A 130 14.71 7.72 -5.63
N SER A 131 14.36 7.93 -4.35
CA SER A 131 13.64 6.97 -3.52
C SER A 131 12.12 7.14 -3.71
N TRP A 132 11.40 6.02 -3.78
CA TRP A 132 9.95 6.02 -3.94
C TRP A 132 9.23 6.52 -2.68
N ARG A 133 8.29 7.47 -2.85
CA ARG A 133 7.45 8.02 -1.77
C ARG A 133 6.24 7.14 -1.50
N ALA A 134 6.45 6.05 -0.76
CA ALA A 134 5.42 5.07 -0.45
C ALA A 134 4.22 5.65 0.33
N GLY A 135 4.43 6.68 1.16
CA GLY A 135 3.34 7.40 1.83
C GLY A 135 2.37 8.10 0.88
N GLY A 136 2.82 8.44 -0.34
CA GLY A 136 1.95 8.94 -1.40
C GLY A 136 0.91 7.90 -1.86
N LEU A 137 1.25 6.61 -1.82
CA LEU A 137 0.28 5.54 -2.10
C LEU A 137 -0.83 5.50 -1.03
N VAL A 138 -0.47 5.66 0.25
CA VAL A 138 -1.42 5.70 1.36
C VAL A 138 -2.38 6.88 1.19
N ARG A 139 -1.85 8.07 0.92
CA ARG A 139 -2.63 9.26 0.59
C ARG A 139 -3.60 9.00 -0.56
N ARG A 140 -3.14 8.41 -1.67
CA ARG A 140 -4.01 8.09 -2.80
C ARG A 140 -5.11 7.10 -2.46
N MET A 141 -4.84 6.10 -1.63
CA MET A 141 -5.87 5.19 -1.13
C MET A 141 -6.92 5.89 -0.28
N VAL A 142 -6.53 6.87 0.55
CA VAL A 142 -7.49 7.67 1.34
C VAL A 142 -8.44 8.44 0.43
N TRP A 143 -7.94 9.14 -0.59
CA TRP A 143 -8.79 9.87 -1.53
C TRP A 143 -9.65 8.94 -2.39
N LEU A 144 -9.07 7.91 -2.99
CA LEU A 144 -9.85 7.00 -3.83
C LEU A 144 -10.88 6.19 -3.04
N GLY A 145 -10.59 5.93 -1.75
CA GLY A 145 -11.46 5.20 -0.83
C GLY A 145 -12.56 6.04 -0.19
N SER A 146 -12.55 7.36 -0.40
CA SER A 146 -13.50 8.31 0.18
C SER A 146 -14.49 8.83 -0.87
N PRO A 147 -15.74 9.15 -0.48
CA PRO A 147 -16.79 9.56 -1.41
C PRO A 147 -16.48 10.87 -2.13
N ASP A 148 -15.77 11.78 -1.46
CA ASP A 148 -15.40 13.10 -1.96
C ASP A 148 -14.09 13.58 -1.30
N HIS A 149 -13.67 14.78 -1.70
CA HIS A 149 -12.44 15.40 -1.21
C HIS A 149 -12.53 15.76 0.29
N GLU A 150 -13.70 16.18 0.77
CA GLU A 150 -13.90 16.63 2.15
C GLU A 150 -13.78 15.45 3.13
N ALA A 151 -14.46 14.33 2.84
CA ALA A 151 -14.35 13.11 3.62
C ALA A 151 -12.92 12.55 3.62
N ALA A 152 -12.21 12.64 2.48
CA ALA A 152 -10.82 12.23 2.38
C ALA A 152 -9.90 13.11 3.24
N GLN A 153 -10.10 14.43 3.17
CA GLN A 153 -9.33 15.41 3.94
C GLN A 153 -9.56 15.22 5.45
N ALA A 154 -10.81 15.03 5.88
CA ALA A 154 -11.14 14.78 7.28
C ALA A 154 -10.48 13.48 7.80
N LEU A 155 -10.50 12.40 7.01
CA LEU A 155 -9.80 11.16 7.37
C LEU A 155 -8.28 11.35 7.41
N TRP A 156 -7.72 12.12 6.49
CA TRP A 156 -6.29 12.43 6.44
C TRP A 156 -5.85 13.25 7.67
N GLU A 157 -6.64 14.24 8.08
CA GLU A 157 -6.41 15.04 9.29
C GLU A 157 -6.53 14.19 10.56
N ALA A 158 -7.53 13.32 10.65
CA ALA A 158 -7.66 12.37 11.75
C ALA A 158 -6.46 11.42 11.84
N LEU A 159 -5.97 10.93 10.69
CA LEU A 159 -4.77 10.11 10.64
C LEU A 159 -3.52 10.89 11.07
N PHE A 160 -3.36 12.14 10.64
CA PHE A 160 -2.27 13.01 11.08
C PHE A 160 -2.25 13.18 12.60
N ALA A 161 -3.42 13.48 13.19
CA ALA A 161 -3.56 13.62 14.64
C ALA A 161 -3.22 12.31 15.36
N ALA A 162 -3.74 11.17 14.87
CA ALA A 162 -3.46 9.86 15.47
C ALA A 162 -1.96 9.47 15.38
N LEU A 163 -1.30 9.81 14.27
CA LEU A 163 0.14 9.61 14.09
C LEU A 163 1.00 10.57 14.93
N GLY A 164 0.46 11.70 15.38
CA GLY A 164 1.12 12.53 16.39
C GLY A 164 1.34 11.77 17.70
N VAL A 165 2.31 12.22 18.48
CA VAL A 165 2.50 11.78 19.87
C VAL A 165 1.88 12.84 20.78
N ASP A 166 0.92 12.43 21.62
CA ASP A 166 0.18 13.32 22.51
C ASP A 166 0.29 12.87 23.99
N SER A 167 -0.42 13.54 24.90
CA SER A 167 -0.36 13.26 26.33
C SER A 167 -0.95 11.90 26.73
N GLN A 168 -1.79 11.30 25.89
CA GLN A 168 -2.41 9.98 26.08
C GLN A 168 -1.53 8.84 25.58
N ASP A 169 -0.49 9.13 24.78
CA ASP A 169 0.50 8.12 24.41
C ASP A 169 1.36 7.71 25.63
N ASP A 170 1.86 6.47 25.59
CA ASP A 170 2.67 5.93 26.68
C ASP A 170 3.95 6.74 26.93
N VAL A 171 4.50 6.62 28.14
CA VAL A 171 5.66 7.40 28.60
C VAL A 171 6.87 7.21 27.67
N PHE A 172 7.06 6.01 27.13
CA PHE A 172 8.19 5.73 26.25
C PHE A 172 8.05 6.46 24.92
N ALA A 173 6.86 6.47 24.30
CA ALA A 173 6.62 7.22 23.06
C ALA A 173 6.82 8.73 23.25
N ARG A 174 6.28 9.30 24.33
CA ARG A 174 6.45 10.74 24.65
C ARG A 174 7.90 11.12 24.88
N TRP A 175 8.61 10.32 25.67
CA TRP A 175 10.04 10.50 25.90
C TRP A 175 10.83 10.38 24.59
N LEU A 176 10.54 9.38 23.76
CA LEU A 176 11.28 9.14 22.53
C LEU A 176 11.11 10.28 21.52
N GLU A 177 9.90 10.84 21.39
CA GLU A 177 9.65 12.01 20.53
C GLU A 177 10.47 13.22 20.99
N GLN A 178 10.47 13.51 22.31
CA GLN A 178 11.26 14.60 22.89
C GLN A 178 12.76 14.38 22.72
N GLU A 179 13.24 13.17 23.04
CA GLU A 179 14.66 12.82 22.96
C GLU A 179 15.15 12.95 21.52
N THR A 180 14.43 12.35 20.57
CA THR A 180 14.78 12.40 19.15
C THR A 180 14.84 13.84 18.63
N ALA A 181 13.90 14.70 19.04
CA ALA A 181 13.89 16.12 18.66
C ALA A 181 15.14 16.88 19.15
N ALA A 182 15.71 16.52 20.31
CA ALA A 182 16.93 17.14 20.82
C ALA A 182 18.19 16.73 20.02
N TRP A 183 18.20 15.53 19.42
CA TRP A 183 19.31 15.01 18.62
C TRP A 183 19.21 15.30 17.12
N GLY A 184 17.99 15.38 16.59
CA GLY A 184 17.67 15.51 15.18
C GLY A 184 17.80 16.94 14.63
N ASN A 185 17.42 17.09 13.36
CA ASN A 185 17.21 18.42 12.77
C ASN A 185 15.81 18.91 13.17
N ALA A 186 15.66 20.21 13.44
CA ALA A 186 14.42 20.88 13.86
C ALA A 186 13.34 20.91 12.76
N SER A 187 12.86 19.73 12.34
CA SER A 187 11.72 19.61 11.44
C SER A 187 10.46 19.59 12.29
N SER A 188 9.58 20.56 12.10
CA SER A 188 8.32 20.63 12.84
C SER A 188 7.31 19.63 12.27
N TRP A 189 6.73 18.80 13.14
CA TRP A 189 5.59 17.95 12.80
C TRP A 189 4.35 18.83 12.57
N GLN A 190 3.95 18.98 11.30
CA GLN A 190 2.82 19.81 10.88
C GLN A 190 2.14 19.19 9.67
N LEU A 191 0.81 19.27 9.61
CA LEU A 191 0.05 18.70 8.51
C LEU A 191 0.55 19.24 7.17
N ALA A 192 1.14 18.36 6.37
CA ALA A 192 1.71 18.73 5.08
C ALA A 192 0.58 18.95 4.06
N PRO A 193 0.70 19.96 3.18
CA PRO A 193 -0.30 20.20 2.15
C PRO A 193 -0.44 18.99 1.21
N VAL A 194 -1.66 18.80 0.71
CA VAL A 194 -2.00 17.74 -0.24
C VAL A 194 -2.05 18.35 -1.66
N PRO A 195 -1.08 18.04 -2.54
CA PRO A 195 -1.11 18.55 -3.91
C PRO A 195 -2.28 17.96 -4.67
N LYS A 196 -3.10 18.81 -5.30
CA LYS A 196 -4.25 18.39 -6.11
C LYS A 196 -3.89 17.41 -7.22
N SER A 197 -2.67 17.50 -7.75
CA SER A 197 -2.15 16.59 -8.79
C SER A 197 -1.83 15.18 -8.30
N GLU A 198 -1.74 14.97 -6.97
CA GLU A 198 -1.39 13.68 -6.39
C GLU A 198 -2.62 12.86 -5.95
N VAL A 199 -3.81 13.48 -5.93
CA VAL A 199 -5.02 12.87 -5.38
C VAL A 199 -6.19 13.01 -6.33
N ALA A 200 -7.06 12.00 -6.33
CA ALA A 200 -8.30 12.01 -7.10
C ALA A 200 -9.32 11.10 -6.42
N ASN A 201 -10.58 11.51 -6.42
CA ASN A 201 -11.72 10.67 -6.08
C ASN A 201 -12.29 10.03 -7.36
N LEU A 202 -13.00 8.92 -7.23
CA LEU A 202 -13.85 8.44 -8.32
C LEU A 202 -15.09 9.34 -8.43
N LYS A 203 -15.67 9.42 -9.64
CA LYS A 203 -16.99 10.05 -9.82
C LYS A 203 -18.01 9.37 -8.89
N SER A 204 -18.88 10.15 -8.25
CA SER A 204 -19.78 9.68 -7.19
C SER A 204 -20.62 8.46 -7.59
N HIS A 205 -21.11 8.42 -8.83
CA HIS A 205 -21.87 7.27 -9.34
C HIS A 205 -21.02 5.98 -9.39
N ASP A 206 -19.75 6.07 -9.81
CA ASP A 206 -18.84 4.93 -9.81
C ASP A 206 -18.50 4.51 -8.37
N PHE A 207 -18.17 5.48 -7.52
CA PHE A 207 -17.85 5.23 -6.11
C PHE A 207 -18.95 4.45 -5.38
N ASN A 208 -20.21 4.86 -5.57
CA ASN A 208 -21.36 4.25 -4.91
C ASN A 208 -21.71 2.85 -5.44
N THR A 209 -21.40 2.57 -6.71
CA THR A 209 -21.82 1.34 -7.37
C THR A 209 -20.76 0.23 -7.35
N VAL A 210 -19.48 0.60 -7.33
CA VAL A 210 -18.37 -0.37 -7.30
C VAL A 210 -18.47 -1.21 -6.03
N ARG A 211 -18.50 -2.53 -6.17
CA ARG A 211 -18.66 -3.46 -5.02
C ARG A 211 -17.32 -3.79 -4.36
N PHE A 212 -16.30 -4.07 -5.16
CA PHE A 212 -14.96 -4.39 -4.67
C PHE A 212 -13.99 -3.23 -4.93
N MET A 213 -13.52 -2.61 -3.85
CA MET A 213 -12.52 -1.53 -3.89
C MET A 213 -11.70 -1.54 -2.60
N PRO A 214 -10.44 -2.04 -2.65
CA PRO A 214 -9.59 -2.12 -1.47
C PRO A 214 -9.36 -0.77 -0.78
N ALA A 215 -9.25 0.32 -1.55
CA ALA A 215 -9.09 1.67 -1.00
C ALA A 215 -10.28 2.09 -0.11
N ARG A 216 -11.51 1.73 -0.50
CA ARG A 216 -12.71 2.02 0.30
C ARG A 216 -12.77 1.18 1.57
N GLN A 217 -12.31 -0.07 1.53
CA GLN A 217 -12.19 -0.87 2.74
C GLN A 217 -11.10 -0.28 3.65
N PHE A 218 -9.96 0.09 3.08
CA PHE A 218 -8.86 0.72 3.80
C PHE A 218 -9.28 2.01 4.52
N ALA A 219 -10.07 2.88 3.88
CA ALA A 219 -10.57 4.08 4.54
C ALA A 219 -11.39 3.78 5.80
N LYS A 220 -12.23 2.74 5.77
CA LYS A 220 -13.00 2.27 6.94
C LYS A 220 -12.11 1.69 8.03
N ASP A 221 -11.15 0.86 7.64
CA ASP A 221 -10.24 0.19 8.57
C ASP A 221 -9.29 1.19 9.24
N LEU A 222 -8.89 2.23 8.50
CA LEU A 222 -8.10 3.32 9.03
C LEU A 222 -8.86 4.08 10.13
N GLN A 223 -10.15 4.38 9.91
CA GLN A 223 -11.01 4.98 10.94
C GLN A 223 -11.13 4.07 12.18
N ALA A 224 -11.35 2.77 11.97
CA ALA A 224 -11.41 1.78 13.04
C ALA A 224 -10.14 1.75 13.89
N LEU A 225 -8.96 1.81 13.25
CA LEU A 225 -7.68 1.82 13.93
C LEU A 225 -7.42 3.14 14.65
N ILE A 226 -7.73 4.28 14.03
CA ILE A 226 -7.61 5.60 14.69
C ILE A 226 -8.40 5.62 16.00
N GLN A 227 -9.63 5.12 15.98
CA GLN A 227 -10.49 5.06 17.18
C GLN A 227 -9.94 4.16 18.29
N ALA A 228 -9.14 3.15 17.94
CA ALA A 228 -8.56 2.22 18.91
C ALA A 228 -7.22 2.69 19.50
N LYS A 229 -6.64 3.81 19.02
CA LYS A 229 -5.31 4.31 19.44
C LYS A 229 -5.13 4.31 20.96
N HIS A 230 -6.07 4.91 21.68
CA HIS A 230 -5.97 5.12 23.13
C HIS A 230 -6.22 3.86 23.97
N SER A 231 -6.59 2.74 23.35
CA SER A 231 -6.82 1.47 24.06
C SER A 231 -5.56 0.64 24.25
N MET A 232 -4.41 1.10 23.75
CA MET A 232 -3.16 0.33 23.74
C MET A 232 -1.92 1.22 23.72
N THR A 233 -0.73 0.62 23.87
CA THR A 233 0.54 1.34 23.75
C THR A 233 0.80 1.76 22.31
N ARG A 234 1.68 2.75 22.12
CA ARG A 234 2.07 3.27 20.81
C ARG A 234 2.55 2.16 19.88
N ARG A 235 3.41 1.27 20.38
CA ARG A 235 3.99 0.17 19.58
C ARG A 235 2.93 -0.83 19.13
N GLN A 236 1.97 -1.14 20.00
CA GLN A 236 0.86 -2.04 19.67
C GLN A 236 0.00 -1.42 18.57
N TRP A 237 -0.41 -0.16 18.73
CA TRP A 237 -1.24 0.54 17.76
C TRP A 237 -0.56 0.66 16.39
N GLU A 238 0.71 1.08 16.38
CA GLU A 238 1.51 1.18 15.16
C GLU A 238 1.62 -0.19 14.46
N SER A 239 1.79 -1.28 15.23
CA SER A 239 1.88 -2.62 14.65
C SER A 239 0.56 -3.06 13.96
N LEU A 240 -0.60 -2.65 14.49
CA LEU A 240 -1.90 -2.88 13.83
C LEU A 240 -2.02 -2.03 12.55
N LEU A 241 -1.62 -0.76 12.61
CA LEU A 241 -1.58 0.14 11.46
C LEU A 241 -0.67 -0.41 10.36
N GLU A 242 0.54 -0.86 10.72
CA GLU A 242 1.46 -1.53 9.80
C GLU A 242 0.77 -2.71 9.10
N ALA A 243 0.09 -3.59 9.84
CA ALA A 243 -0.53 -4.78 9.28
C ALA A 243 -1.61 -4.44 8.24
N ILE A 244 -2.47 -3.46 8.52
CA ILE A 244 -3.50 -3.00 7.57
C ILE A 244 -2.87 -2.30 6.38
N LEU A 245 -1.87 -1.42 6.58
CA LEU A 245 -1.18 -0.73 5.48
C LEU A 245 -0.54 -1.71 4.50
N ARG A 246 0.13 -2.76 4.99
CA ARG A 246 0.74 -3.80 4.16
C ARG A 246 -0.28 -4.48 3.26
N LEU A 247 -1.39 -4.94 3.84
CA LEU A 247 -2.44 -5.65 3.11
C LEU A 247 -3.14 -4.72 2.13
N ALA A 248 -3.60 -3.56 2.59
CA ALA A 248 -4.34 -2.60 1.81
C ALA A 248 -3.53 -2.09 0.60
N ALA A 249 -2.26 -1.73 0.81
CA ALA A 249 -1.43 -1.19 -0.25
C ALA A 249 -1.20 -2.21 -1.38
N VAL A 250 -0.93 -3.48 -1.05
CA VAL A 250 -0.73 -4.51 -2.07
C VAL A 250 -2.05 -4.93 -2.72
N ALA A 251 -3.13 -5.05 -1.94
CA ALA A 251 -4.47 -5.32 -2.49
C ALA A 251 -4.90 -4.22 -3.46
N HIS A 252 -4.66 -2.95 -3.12
CA HIS A 252 -4.99 -1.81 -3.94
C HIS A 252 -4.17 -1.77 -5.23
N VAL A 253 -2.85 -1.94 -5.17
CA VAL A 253 -1.98 -2.02 -6.36
C VAL A 253 -2.40 -3.19 -7.26
N THR A 254 -2.75 -4.34 -6.68
CA THR A 254 -3.22 -5.51 -7.43
C THR A 254 -4.58 -5.26 -8.08
N TRP A 255 -5.48 -4.56 -7.39
CA TRP A 255 -6.76 -4.12 -7.93
C TRP A 255 -6.57 -3.14 -9.09
N LEU A 256 -5.69 -2.15 -8.97
CA LEU A 256 -5.35 -1.27 -10.09
C LEU A 256 -4.80 -2.05 -11.28
N CYS A 257 -3.95 -3.06 -11.04
CA CYS A 257 -3.48 -3.94 -12.12
C CYS A 257 -4.63 -4.64 -12.85
N ASP A 258 -5.58 -5.19 -12.11
CA ASP A 258 -6.77 -5.88 -12.65
C ASP A 258 -7.69 -4.93 -13.41
N VAL A 259 -7.95 -3.74 -12.85
CA VAL A 259 -8.80 -2.70 -13.47
C VAL A 259 -8.20 -2.25 -14.80
N HIS A 260 -6.89 -1.99 -14.88
CA HIS A 260 -6.26 -1.61 -16.16
C HIS A 260 -6.35 -2.72 -17.21
N ALA A 261 -6.14 -3.98 -16.81
CA ALA A 261 -6.29 -5.12 -17.72
C ALA A 261 -7.72 -5.19 -18.29
N ARG A 262 -8.73 -4.93 -17.47
CA ARG A 262 -10.14 -4.89 -17.88
C ARG A 262 -10.47 -3.68 -18.74
N ILE A 263 -9.92 -2.50 -18.43
CA ILE A 263 -10.02 -1.30 -19.29
C ILE A 263 -9.46 -1.61 -20.66
N TRP A 264 -8.24 -2.13 -20.73
CA TRP A 264 -7.59 -2.47 -21.99
C TRP A 264 -8.40 -3.50 -22.79
N ARG A 265 -9.00 -4.50 -22.13
CA ARG A 265 -9.92 -5.43 -22.80
C ARG A 265 -11.10 -4.70 -23.43
N CYS A 266 -11.78 -3.81 -22.70
CA CYS A 266 -12.91 -3.04 -23.25
C CYS A 266 -12.50 -2.21 -24.47
N LEU A 267 -11.33 -1.57 -24.42
CA LEU A 267 -10.81 -0.75 -25.52
C LEU A 267 -10.39 -1.61 -26.72
N SER A 268 -9.78 -2.77 -26.46
CA SER A 268 -9.40 -3.71 -27.52
C SER A 268 -10.63 -4.28 -28.23
N GLU A 269 -11.66 -4.66 -27.48
CA GLU A 269 -12.95 -5.09 -28.04
C GLU A 269 -13.61 -3.96 -28.84
N ALA A 270 -13.53 -2.70 -28.38
CA ALA A 270 -14.04 -1.55 -29.13
C ALA A 270 -13.32 -1.33 -30.48
N LEU A 271 -12.00 -1.56 -30.55
CA LEU A 271 -11.24 -1.54 -31.80
C LEU A 271 -11.70 -2.62 -32.80
N GLU A 272 -12.26 -3.73 -32.31
CA GLU A 272 -12.83 -4.80 -33.14
C GLU A 272 -14.29 -4.52 -33.54
N GLY A 273 -14.88 -3.42 -33.08
CA GLY A 273 -16.29 -3.06 -33.29
C GLY A 273 -17.23 -3.54 -32.18
N ALA A 274 -16.71 -4.19 -31.14
CA ALA A 274 -17.45 -4.69 -29.99
C ALA A 274 -17.28 -3.76 -28.76
N GLY A 275 -17.19 -4.35 -27.57
CA GLY A 275 -16.99 -3.63 -26.30
C GLY A 275 -18.25 -2.97 -25.73
N PRO A 276 -18.17 -2.41 -24.52
CA PRO A 276 -19.32 -1.80 -23.88
C PRO A 276 -19.72 -0.49 -24.58
N VAL A 277 -21.03 -0.23 -24.61
CA VAL A 277 -21.63 0.98 -25.20
C VAL A 277 -22.10 1.95 -24.11
N LYS A 278 -22.68 1.42 -23.03
CA LYS A 278 -23.25 2.23 -21.94
C LYS A 278 -22.30 2.30 -20.74
N PRO A 279 -22.31 3.40 -19.96
CA PRO A 279 -21.52 3.52 -18.74
C PRO A 279 -21.74 2.39 -17.74
N GLU A 280 -22.97 1.89 -17.57
CA GLU A 280 -23.29 0.82 -16.62
C GLU A 280 -22.62 -0.50 -17.01
N ALA A 281 -22.69 -0.86 -18.30
CA ALA A 281 -22.03 -2.04 -18.82
C ALA A 281 -20.50 -1.91 -18.71
N THR A 282 -19.97 -0.73 -19.02
CA THR A 282 -18.54 -0.42 -18.87
C THR A 282 -18.09 -0.62 -17.43
N ARG A 283 -18.83 -0.06 -16.47
CA ARG A 283 -18.56 -0.19 -15.02
C ARG A 283 -18.48 -1.65 -14.57
N GLN A 284 -19.45 -2.47 -14.96
CA GLN A 284 -19.49 -3.90 -14.60
C GLN A 284 -18.32 -4.70 -15.19
N GLN A 285 -17.80 -4.28 -16.35
CA GLN A 285 -16.67 -4.94 -16.98
C GLN A 285 -15.32 -4.52 -16.35
N ILE A 286 -15.14 -3.23 -16.07
CA ILE A 286 -13.86 -2.69 -15.57
C ILE A 286 -13.65 -2.90 -14.07
N PHE A 287 -14.72 -2.83 -13.27
CA PHE A 287 -14.63 -3.02 -11.83
C PHE A 287 -15.12 -4.43 -11.45
N PRO A 288 -14.24 -5.28 -10.88
CA PRO A 288 -14.67 -6.61 -10.46
C PRO A 288 -15.75 -6.52 -9.38
N ALA A 289 -16.78 -7.36 -9.47
CA ALA A 289 -17.79 -7.46 -8.41
C ALA A 289 -17.21 -8.12 -7.15
N ASN A 290 -16.39 -9.15 -7.35
CA ASN A 290 -15.61 -9.86 -6.34
C ASN A 290 -14.24 -10.16 -6.95
N ALA A 291 -13.17 -9.91 -6.20
CA ALA A 291 -11.83 -10.26 -6.63
C ALA A 291 -11.22 -11.33 -5.73
N GLN A 292 -10.41 -12.20 -6.34
CA GLN A 292 -9.69 -13.26 -5.66
C GLN A 292 -8.23 -13.18 -6.12
N TYR A 293 -7.44 -12.41 -5.39
CA TYR A 293 -6.03 -12.19 -5.71
C TYR A 293 -5.12 -13.15 -4.96
N MET A 294 -5.56 -13.58 -3.78
CA MET A 294 -4.80 -14.43 -2.88
C MET A 294 -5.74 -15.45 -2.24
N THR A 295 -5.27 -16.68 -2.05
CA THR A 295 -5.99 -17.73 -1.33
C THR A 295 -5.22 -18.09 -0.08
N TYR A 296 -5.87 -18.07 1.08
CA TYR A 296 -5.27 -18.44 2.36
C TYR A 296 -4.66 -19.84 2.30
N GLY A 297 -3.42 -19.99 2.79
CA GLY A 297 -2.63 -21.23 2.66
C GLY A 297 -2.06 -21.50 1.26
N GLY A 298 -2.53 -20.79 0.23
CA GLY A 298 -2.07 -20.90 -1.16
C GLY A 298 -0.82 -20.08 -1.45
N LYS A 299 -0.17 -20.35 -2.58
CA LYS A 299 0.99 -19.57 -3.07
C LYS A 299 0.50 -18.21 -3.59
N ALA A 300 1.06 -17.10 -3.11
CA ALA A 300 0.59 -15.76 -3.48
C ALA A 300 1.28 -15.16 -4.71
N LEU A 301 2.62 -15.30 -4.80
CA LEU A 301 3.42 -14.49 -5.72
C LEU A 301 3.13 -14.76 -7.21
N ASN A 302 2.68 -15.96 -7.57
CA ASN A 302 2.35 -16.29 -8.96
C ASN A 302 1.12 -15.52 -9.44
N GLY A 303 0.02 -15.52 -8.66
CA GLY A 303 -1.18 -14.77 -9.02
C GLY A 303 -0.93 -13.27 -9.12
N LEU A 304 -0.10 -12.73 -8.22
CA LEU A 304 0.32 -11.32 -8.27
C LEU A 304 1.16 -11.01 -9.51
N LYS A 305 2.03 -11.94 -9.93
CA LYS A 305 2.82 -11.83 -11.17
C LYS A 305 1.93 -11.75 -12.40
N ASP A 306 0.89 -12.59 -12.46
CA ASP A 306 -0.03 -12.61 -13.60
C ASP A 306 -0.80 -11.29 -13.71
N LYS A 307 -1.22 -10.71 -12.57
CA LYS A 307 -1.84 -9.38 -12.53
C LYS A 307 -0.88 -8.27 -12.94
N ALA A 308 0.35 -8.26 -12.42
CA ALA A 308 1.36 -7.28 -12.81
C ALA A 308 1.70 -7.36 -14.31
N SER A 309 1.82 -8.57 -14.87
CA SER A 309 2.10 -8.78 -16.29
C SER A 309 0.95 -8.26 -17.18
N SER A 310 -0.28 -8.59 -16.81
CA SER A 310 -1.49 -8.11 -17.52
C SER A 310 -1.62 -6.60 -17.47
N TYR A 311 -1.28 -5.98 -16.33
CA TYR A 311 -1.21 -4.54 -16.18
C TYR A 311 -0.19 -3.89 -17.12
N LEU A 312 1.03 -4.45 -17.22
CA LEU A 312 2.05 -3.90 -18.10
C LEU A 312 1.61 -3.94 -19.57
N LEU A 313 0.99 -5.04 -20.00
CA LEU A 313 0.40 -5.15 -21.34
C LEU A 313 -0.68 -4.09 -21.55
N ALA A 314 -1.59 -3.94 -20.58
CA ALA A 314 -2.65 -2.95 -20.63
C ALA A 314 -2.11 -1.51 -20.69
N ARG A 315 -1.09 -1.19 -19.89
CA ARG A 315 -0.45 0.13 -19.90
C ARG A 315 0.12 0.44 -21.28
N LEU A 316 0.84 -0.50 -21.89
CA LEU A 316 1.37 -0.31 -23.25
C LEU A 316 0.23 -0.09 -24.24
N GLY A 317 -0.79 -0.96 -24.23
CA GLY A 317 -1.94 -0.87 -25.13
C GLY A 317 -2.67 0.47 -25.03
N ILE A 318 -3.04 0.88 -23.81
CA ILE A 318 -3.77 2.13 -23.57
C ILE A 318 -2.93 3.33 -24.00
N ASN A 319 -1.63 3.37 -23.69
CA ASN A 319 -0.79 4.50 -24.08
C ASN A 319 -0.55 4.55 -25.59
N THR A 320 -0.30 3.42 -26.25
CA THR A 320 -0.21 3.33 -27.71
C THR A 320 -1.48 3.87 -28.36
N LEU A 321 -2.65 3.47 -27.84
CA LEU A 321 -3.95 3.92 -28.32
C LEU A 321 -4.14 5.43 -28.18
N LEU A 322 -3.87 6.00 -27.00
CA LEU A 322 -4.04 7.43 -26.74
C LEU A 322 -3.08 8.29 -27.58
N TRP A 323 -1.83 7.84 -27.74
CA TRP A 323 -0.89 8.52 -28.64
C TRP A 323 -1.30 8.41 -30.11
N SER A 324 -1.83 7.26 -30.54
CA SER A 324 -2.31 7.08 -31.92
C SER A 324 -3.48 8.02 -32.24
N LEU A 325 -4.43 8.17 -31.31
CA LEU A 325 -5.54 9.12 -31.46
C LEU A 325 -5.03 10.58 -31.57
N SER A 326 -4.04 10.94 -30.75
CA SER A 326 -3.46 12.28 -30.76
C SER A 326 -2.69 12.57 -32.05
N ASP A 327 -1.86 11.63 -32.50
CA ASP A 327 -1.08 11.76 -33.74
C ASP A 327 -1.98 11.79 -34.99
N ALA A 328 -3.14 11.11 -34.95
CA ALA A 328 -4.16 11.16 -35.99
C ALA A 328 -5.04 12.43 -35.94
N GLY A 329 -4.79 13.36 -35.01
CA GLY A 329 -5.56 14.61 -34.90
C GLY A 329 -6.97 14.44 -34.35
N ILE A 330 -7.28 13.28 -33.74
CA ILE A 330 -8.59 12.92 -33.20
C ILE A 330 -8.53 12.53 -31.70
N PRO A 331 -7.95 13.38 -30.83
CA PRO A 331 -7.87 13.09 -29.41
C PRO A 331 -9.27 12.92 -28.81
N CYS A 332 -9.45 11.92 -27.94
CA CYS A 332 -10.71 11.75 -27.24
C CYS A 332 -10.82 12.78 -26.10
N PRO A 333 -11.93 13.54 -25.98
CA PRO A 333 -12.10 14.54 -24.92
C PRO A 333 -12.41 13.93 -23.54
N GLY A 334 -12.68 12.62 -23.46
CA GLY A 334 -13.05 11.92 -22.22
C GLY A 334 -11.88 11.57 -21.30
N ASP A 335 -12.21 11.17 -20.07
CA ASP A 335 -11.25 10.64 -19.10
C ASP A 335 -11.21 9.10 -19.10
N ILE A 336 -10.11 8.50 -18.64
CA ILE A 336 -10.02 7.05 -18.41
C ILE A 336 -10.18 6.69 -16.91
N SER A 337 -10.70 7.61 -16.11
CA SER A 337 -10.88 7.47 -14.66
C SER A 337 -12.30 7.05 -14.28
N SER A 338 -13.25 7.14 -15.21
CA SER A 338 -14.67 6.89 -14.98
C SER A 338 -15.28 5.96 -16.02
N SER A 339 -16.36 5.27 -15.63
CA SER A 339 -17.10 4.39 -16.53
C SER A 339 -17.75 5.15 -17.70
N GLU A 340 -18.17 6.39 -17.47
CA GLU A 340 -18.70 7.29 -18.50
C GLU A 340 -17.63 7.69 -19.51
N GLY A 341 -16.47 8.17 -19.03
CA GLY A 341 -15.36 8.57 -19.90
C GLY A 341 -14.83 7.39 -20.73
N LEU A 342 -14.75 6.20 -20.13
CA LEU A 342 -14.38 4.98 -20.84
C LEU A 342 -15.43 4.51 -21.85
N ALA A 343 -16.72 4.63 -21.56
CA ALA A 343 -17.78 4.33 -22.54
C ALA A 343 -17.69 5.27 -23.74
N GLY A 344 -17.46 6.56 -23.48
CA GLY A 344 -17.21 7.58 -24.51
C GLY A 344 -15.96 7.26 -25.34
N LEU A 345 -14.86 6.85 -24.70
CA LEU A 345 -13.66 6.42 -25.40
C LEU A 345 -13.91 5.18 -26.27
N CYS A 346 -14.64 4.17 -25.78
CA CYS A 346 -15.03 3.01 -26.58
C CYS A 346 -15.85 3.40 -27.81
N ALA A 347 -16.81 4.34 -27.67
CA ALA A 347 -17.58 4.84 -28.81
C ALA A 347 -16.68 5.56 -29.83
N HIS A 348 -15.82 6.46 -29.35
CA HIS A 348 -14.85 7.18 -30.17
C HIS A 348 -13.94 6.24 -30.96
N LEU A 349 -13.50 5.13 -30.35
CA LEU A 349 -12.69 4.12 -31.02
C LEU A 349 -13.42 3.37 -32.13
N ARG A 350 -14.71 3.06 -31.93
CA ARG A 350 -15.53 2.39 -32.96
C ARG A 350 -15.72 3.30 -34.17
N ASP A 351 -16.02 4.58 -33.93
CA ASP A 351 -16.27 5.57 -34.98
C ASP A 351 -15.01 5.87 -35.81
N ASN A 352 -13.82 5.73 -35.21
CA ASN A 352 -12.54 6.06 -35.83
C ASN A 352 -11.65 4.83 -36.12
N ARG A 353 -12.23 3.62 -36.13
CA ARG A 353 -11.48 2.37 -36.28
C ARG A 353 -10.63 2.34 -37.56
N GLN A 354 -11.19 2.76 -38.69
CA GLN A 354 -10.48 2.72 -39.97
C GLN A 354 -9.26 3.63 -39.95
N LEU A 355 -9.40 4.85 -39.42
CA LEU A 355 -8.29 5.80 -39.29
C LEU A 355 -7.16 5.24 -38.42
N LEU A 356 -7.49 4.57 -37.30
CA LEU A 356 -6.49 3.94 -36.43
C LEU A 356 -5.81 2.73 -37.08
N SER A 357 -6.56 1.97 -37.90
CA SER A 357 -6.02 0.87 -38.70
C SER A 357 -5.04 1.38 -39.75
N ASP A 358 -5.43 2.40 -40.50
CA ASP A 358 -4.61 3.02 -41.55
C ASP A 358 -3.36 3.68 -40.97
N ALA A 359 -3.44 4.21 -39.74
CA ALA A 359 -2.30 4.73 -38.98
C ALA A 359 -1.37 3.62 -38.41
N GLY A 360 -1.70 2.33 -38.62
CA GLY A 360 -0.84 1.22 -38.22
C GLY A 360 -0.75 1.00 -36.70
N MET A 361 -1.76 1.42 -35.93
CA MET A 361 -1.75 1.36 -34.45
C MET A 361 -1.49 -0.06 -33.92
N LEU A 362 -2.15 -1.07 -34.51
CA LEU A 362 -2.01 -2.47 -34.08
C LEU A 362 -0.61 -3.02 -34.36
N ALA A 363 -0.04 -2.69 -35.52
CA ALA A 363 1.33 -3.07 -35.86
C ALA A 363 2.33 -2.44 -34.87
N ALA A 364 2.17 -1.15 -34.56
CA ALA A 364 2.99 -0.47 -33.55
C ALA A 364 2.88 -1.14 -32.17
N LEU A 365 1.68 -1.58 -31.76
CA LEU A 365 1.50 -2.29 -30.49
C LEU A 365 2.21 -3.65 -30.48
N VAL A 366 2.14 -4.42 -31.57
CA VAL A 366 2.85 -5.71 -31.69
C VAL A 366 4.36 -5.50 -31.55
N ASP A 367 4.91 -4.54 -32.28
CA ASP A 367 6.35 -4.22 -32.23
C ASP A 367 6.80 -3.86 -30.80
N ILE A 368 6.04 -2.99 -30.11
CA ILE A 368 6.35 -2.61 -28.72
C ILE A 368 6.31 -3.83 -27.79
N ARG A 369 5.33 -4.74 -27.96
CA ARG A 369 5.20 -5.93 -27.12
C ARG A 369 6.37 -6.88 -27.28
N GLU A 370 6.83 -7.08 -28.51
CA GLU A 370 7.99 -7.92 -28.81
C GLU A 370 9.27 -7.33 -28.21
N GLN A 371 9.49 -6.04 -28.42
CA GLN A 371 10.62 -5.31 -27.83
C GLN A 371 10.63 -5.40 -26.29
N GLU A 372 9.47 -5.30 -25.65
CA GLU A 372 9.33 -5.23 -24.20
C GLU A 372 9.00 -6.58 -23.52
N ALA A 373 9.15 -7.70 -24.22
CA ALA A 373 8.80 -9.03 -23.72
C ALA A 373 9.45 -9.39 -22.36
N ARG A 374 10.68 -8.92 -22.09
CA ARG A 374 11.35 -9.16 -20.79
C ARG A 374 10.70 -8.38 -19.64
N ALA A 375 10.24 -7.15 -19.89
CA ALA A 375 9.54 -6.33 -18.90
C ALA A 375 8.14 -6.92 -18.64
N LEU A 376 7.42 -7.32 -19.70
CA LEU A 376 6.10 -7.96 -19.61
C LEU A 376 6.12 -9.26 -18.79
N ASN A 377 7.24 -9.99 -18.80
CA ASN A 377 7.45 -11.19 -17.97
C ASN A 377 7.81 -10.89 -16.50
N CYS A 378 7.77 -9.62 -16.09
CA CYS A 378 8.13 -9.12 -14.75
C CYS A 378 9.54 -9.53 -14.30
N LYS A 379 10.47 -9.72 -15.25
CA LYS A 379 11.88 -10.05 -14.94
C LYS A 379 12.74 -8.82 -14.62
N LYS A 380 12.30 -7.63 -15.05
CA LYS A 380 12.96 -6.34 -14.82
C LYS A 380 11.93 -5.19 -14.81
N GLY A 381 12.34 -4.03 -14.32
CA GLY A 381 11.55 -2.80 -14.39
C GLY A 381 10.29 -2.84 -13.52
N ILE A 382 9.24 -2.12 -13.94
CA ILE A 382 8.03 -1.89 -13.16
C ILE A 382 7.37 -3.19 -12.65
N GLY A 383 7.28 -4.22 -13.48
CA GLY A 383 6.70 -5.51 -13.07
C GLY A 383 7.50 -6.21 -11.98
N ALA A 384 8.83 -6.16 -12.06
CA ALA A 384 9.70 -6.69 -11.01
C ALA A 384 9.56 -5.88 -9.72
N ASN A 385 9.49 -4.55 -9.81
CA ASN A 385 9.32 -3.66 -8.67
C ASN A 385 7.97 -3.88 -7.94
N ILE A 386 6.87 -4.09 -8.69
CA ILE A 386 5.56 -4.42 -8.10
C ILE A 386 5.62 -5.76 -7.34
N LEU A 387 6.32 -6.76 -7.87
CA LEU A 387 6.46 -8.05 -7.19
C LEU A 387 7.38 -7.98 -5.98
N GLU A 388 8.44 -7.18 -6.06
CA GLU A 388 9.31 -6.91 -4.93
C GLU A 388 8.55 -6.18 -3.82
N PHE A 389 7.79 -5.15 -4.18
CA PHE A 389 6.88 -4.45 -3.28
C PHE A 389 5.93 -5.43 -2.58
N ALA A 390 5.19 -6.23 -3.34
CA ALA A 390 4.24 -7.18 -2.78
C ALA A 390 4.91 -8.21 -1.85
N ARG A 391 6.09 -8.72 -2.23
CA ARG A 391 6.86 -9.66 -1.42
C ARG A 391 7.32 -9.03 -0.10
N HIS A 392 7.84 -7.81 -0.12
CA HIS A 392 8.42 -7.18 1.08
C HIS A 392 7.39 -6.49 1.98
N ALA A 393 6.30 -5.97 1.41
CA ALA A 393 5.21 -5.41 2.19
C ALA A 393 4.44 -6.52 2.91
N LEU A 394 4.07 -7.60 2.22
CA LEU A 394 3.29 -8.68 2.84
C LEU A 394 4.14 -9.73 3.57
N GLY A 395 5.38 -9.94 3.14
CA GLY A 395 6.22 -11.03 3.62
C GLY A 395 6.76 -10.82 5.02
N GLN A 396 6.72 -11.89 5.82
CA GLN A 396 7.40 -11.95 7.11
C GLN A 396 8.88 -11.66 6.94
N ARG A 397 9.38 -10.66 7.67
CA ARG A 397 10.80 -10.33 7.71
C ARG A 397 11.64 -11.57 8.10
N GLN A 398 12.57 -11.94 7.22
CA GLN A 398 13.52 -13.01 7.48
C GLN A 398 14.74 -12.39 8.15
N THR A 399 14.82 -12.45 9.47
CA THR A 399 15.90 -11.83 10.25
C THR A 399 17.19 -12.64 10.17
N ALA A 400 18.34 -11.98 10.16
CA ALA A 400 19.65 -12.64 10.26
C ALA A 400 19.86 -13.31 11.63
N VAL A 401 19.27 -12.72 12.68
CA VAL A 401 19.33 -13.22 14.05
C VAL A 401 18.08 -14.05 14.35
N GLN A 402 18.25 -15.32 14.72
CA GLN A 402 17.15 -16.25 14.97
C GLN A 402 16.27 -15.85 16.16
N LEU A 403 16.84 -15.21 17.19
CA LEU A 403 16.11 -14.69 18.35
C LEU A 403 15.07 -13.62 17.95
N LEU A 404 15.29 -12.93 16.84
CA LEU A 404 14.41 -11.87 16.33
C LEU A 404 13.40 -12.40 15.29
N ARG A 405 13.26 -13.72 15.14
CA ARG A 405 12.27 -14.31 14.21
C ARG A 405 10.83 -13.90 14.56
N GLY A 406 10.58 -13.61 15.82
CA GLY A 406 9.31 -13.10 16.32
C GLY A 406 9.12 -11.58 16.19
N TYR A 407 10.07 -10.85 15.59
CA TYR A 407 9.99 -9.39 15.46
C TYR A 407 8.80 -8.95 14.59
N ASP A 408 8.62 -9.60 13.44
CA ASP A 408 7.57 -9.24 12.48
C ASP A 408 6.34 -10.14 12.66
N GLN A 409 5.28 -9.58 13.22
CA GLN A 409 4.00 -10.26 13.50
C GLN A 409 2.83 -9.71 12.65
N GLY A 410 3.08 -8.68 11.84
CA GLY A 410 2.07 -8.03 10.99
C GLY A 410 2.03 -8.57 9.56
N TYR A 411 2.71 -9.69 9.28
CA TYR A 411 2.84 -10.25 7.94
C TYR A 411 1.53 -10.88 7.43
N VAL A 412 1.44 -11.01 6.10
CA VAL A 412 0.36 -11.71 5.38
C VAL A 412 0.90 -12.84 4.50
N LEU A 413 2.22 -12.89 4.27
CA LEU A 413 2.90 -14.01 3.64
C LEU A 413 3.98 -14.58 4.57
N LYS A 414 4.05 -15.91 4.67
CA LYS A 414 5.17 -16.62 5.30
C LYS A 414 5.76 -17.65 4.34
N LYS A 415 7.03 -18.01 4.54
CA LYS A 415 7.59 -19.16 3.81
C LYS A 415 7.00 -20.46 4.35
N LYS A 416 6.60 -21.37 3.45
CA LYS A 416 6.03 -22.68 3.83
C LYS A 416 7.05 -23.60 4.54
N GLY A 417 8.34 -23.38 4.34
CA GLY A 417 9.43 -24.17 4.94
C GLY A 417 10.62 -23.31 5.33
N SER A 418 11.61 -23.92 5.96
CA SER A 418 12.84 -23.27 6.44
C SER A 418 13.85 -22.95 5.32
N SER A 419 13.73 -23.58 4.15
CA SER A 419 14.64 -23.34 3.02
C SER A 419 14.45 -21.93 2.42
N SER A 420 15.56 -21.34 1.97
CA SER A 420 15.55 -20.05 1.26
C SER A 420 14.69 -20.07 -0.01
N SER A 421 14.58 -21.22 -0.69
CA SER A 421 13.77 -21.44 -1.89
C SER A 421 12.30 -21.78 -1.61
N SER A 422 11.91 -21.90 -0.33
CA SER A 422 10.53 -22.26 0.02
C SER A 422 9.53 -21.21 -0.49
N PRO A 423 8.38 -21.65 -1.02
CA PRO A 423 7.39 -20.73 -1.56
C PRO A 423 6.78 -19.86 -0.45
N TRP A 424 6.44 -18.62 -0.82
CA TRP A 424 5.63 -17.74 0.00
C TRP A 424 4.16 -18.13 -0.11
N ILE A 425 3.56 -18.42 1.03
CA ILE A 425 2.14 -18.75 1.15
C ILE A 425 1.40 -17.67 1.93
N VAL A 426 0.12 -17.50 1.64
CA VAL A 426 -0.76 -16.60 2.40
C VAL A 426 -0.99 -17.17 3.78
N SER A 427 -0.58 -16.42 4.80
CA SER A 427 -0.75 -16.75 6.21
C SER A 427 -0.61 -15.47 7.01
N LEU A 428 -1.51 -15.24 7.95
CA LEU A 428 -1.52 -14.01 8.73
C LEU A 428 -0.60 -14.16 9.94
N GLY A 429 0.11 -13.10 10.27
CA GLY A 429 0.78 -13.00 11.57
C GLY A 429 -0.23 -12.65 12.67
N PRO A 430 0.06 -12.96 13.94
CA PRO A 430 -0.80 -12.67 15.08
C PRO A 430 -1.33 -11.22 15.14
N VAL A 431 -0.48 -10.22 14.85
CA VAL A 431 -0.89 -8.80 14.85
C VAL A 431 -1.79 -8.51 13.65
N ALA A 432 -1.53 -9.11 12.48
CA ALA A 432 -2.42 -8.98 11.34
C ALA A 432 -3.80 -9.57 11.63
N VAL A 433 -3.87 -10.72 12.30
CA VAL A 433 -5.14 -11.31 12.76
C VAL A 433 -5.87 -10.35 13.71
N LEU A 434 -5.19 -9.82 14.73
CA LEU A 434 -5.78 -8.85 15.66
C LEU A 434 -6.34 -7.62 14.94
N ALA A 435 -5.55 -7.02 14.03
CA ALA A 435 -5.96 -5.83 13.30
C ALA A 435 -7.19 -6.10 12.42
N LEU A 436 -7.20 -7.22 11.70
CA LEU A 436 -8.30 -7.58 10.81
C LEU A 436 -9.57 -7.97 11.58
N VAL A 437 -9.45 -8.63 12.74
CA VAL A 437 -10.60 -8.94 13.59
C VAL A 437 -11.19 -7.65 14.16
N HIS A 438 -10.35 -6.74 14.65
CA HIS A 438 -10.80 -5.41 15.10
C HIS A 438 -11.57 -4.67 14.01
N CYS A 439 -10.98 -4.55 12.82
CA CYS A 439 -11.61 -3.84 11.70
C CYS A 439 -12.89 -4.55 11.23
N ALA A 440 -12.93 -5.89 11.21
CA ALA A 440 -14.10 -6.66 10.82
C ALA A 440 -15.30 -6.52 11.79
N LEU A 441 -15.03 -6.19 13.06
CA LEU A 441 -16.04 -6.04 14.11
C LEU A 441 -16.34 -4.57 14.47
N THR A 442 -15.66 -3.62 13.85
CA THR A 442 -15.88 -2.19 14.15
C THR A 442 -17.32 -1.78 13.82
N GLY A 443 -17.95 -1.03 14.73
CA GLY A 443 -19.35 -0.62 14.65
C GLY A 443 -20.35 -1.74 14.99
N MET A 444 -19.89 -2.92 15.41
CA MET A 444 -20.75 -4.02 15.84
C MET A 444 -20.87 -4.05 17.36
N GLY A 445 -22.10 -4.10 17.88
CA GLY A 445 -22.38 -4.19 19.32
C GLY A 445 -22.12 -5.55 19.96
N GLY A 446 -21.16 -6.35 19.47
CA GLY A 446 -20.80 -7.63 20.10
C GLY A 446 -20.27 -8.71 19.15
N PRO A 447 -20.13 -9.95 19.63
CA PRO A 447 -19.59 -11.08 18.88
C PRO A 447 -20.34 -11.34 17.56
N ARG A 448 -19.63 -11.86 16.55
CA ARG A 448 -20.20 -12.18 15.23
C ARG A 448 -19.66 -13.49 14.70
N SER A 449 -20.38 -14.14 13.77
CA SER A 449 -19.86 -15.33 13.09
C SER A 449 -18.49 -15.06 12.45
N ILE A 450 -17.61 -16.08 12.46
CA ILE A 450 -16.32 -16.09 11.75
C ILE A 450 -16.43 -15.66 10.28
N HIS A 451 -17.63 -15.82 9.69
CA HIS A 451 -17.90 -15.39 8.33
C HIS A 451 -17.59 -13.90 8.11
N ARG A 452 -17.73 -13.05 9.12
CA ARG A 452 -17.38 -11.63 9.03
C ARG A 452 -15.91 -11.40 8.74
N LEU A 453 -15.01 -12.14 9.38
CA LEU A 453 -13.57 -12.07 9.05
C LEU A 453 -13.32 -12.52 7.61
N SER A 454 -14.00 -13.58 7.13
CA SER A 454 -13.86 -14.00 5.73
C SER A 454 -14.37 -12.95 4.74
N GLN A 455 -15.48 -12.26 5.05
CA GLN A 455 -15.99 -11.16 4.23
C GLN A 455 -15.00 -9.99 4.19
N HIS A 456 -14.42 -9.65 5.34
CA HIS A 456 -13.44 -8.59 5.47
C HIS A 456 -12.13 -8.89 4.73
N LEU A 457 -11.62 -10.12 4.84
CA LEU A 457 -10.48 -10.57 4.02
C LEU A 457 -10.82 -10.55 2.52
N ALA A 458 -12.04 -10.92 2.16
CA ALA A 458 -12.51 -10.87 0.77
C ALA A 458 -12.59 -9.44 0.22
N SER A 459 -12.80 -8.39 1.05
CA SER A 459 -12.71 -6.99 0.59
C SER A 459 -11.29 -6.53 0.24
N TYR A 460 -10.26 -7.29 0.64
CA TYR A 460 -8.87 -7.13 0.18
C TYR A 460 -8.46 -8.17 -0.88
N GLY A 461 -9.40 -8.98 -1.36
CA GLY A 461 -9.16 -10.01 -2.37
C GLY A 461 -8.47 -11.26 -1.82
N VAL A 462 -8.51 -11.47 -0.49
CA VAL A 462 -8.03 -12.68 0.17
C VAL A 462 -9.20 -13.64 0.39
N VAL A 463 -9.14 -14.80 -0.25
CA VAL A 463 -10.13 -15.86 -0.11
C VAL A 463 -9.71 -16.83 0.98
N VAL A 464 -10.64 -17.14 1.87
CA VAL A 464 -10.47 -18.17 2.90
C VAL A 464 -11.55 -19.23 2.70
N ASP A 465 -11.16 -20.50 2.63
CA ASP A 465 -12.15 -21.58 2.69
C ASP A 465 -12.74 -21.63 4.11
N ARG A 466 -14.04 -21.35 4.18
CA ARG A 466 -14.79 -21.22 5.44
C ARG A 466 -14.87 -22.55 6.19
N ARG A 467 -14.89 -23.67 5.45
CA ARG A 467 -14.95 -25.03 6.04
C ARG A 467 -13.65 -25.38 6.74
N ASP A 468 -12.55 -24.76 6.33
CA ASP A 468 -11.21 -25.04 6.84
C ASP A 468 -10.80 -24.13 8.00
N ILE A 469 -11.49 -23.00 8.27
CA ILE A 469 -11.04 -22.04 9.29
C ILE A 469 -10.88 -22.73 10.65
N ALA A 470 -11.84 -23.57 11.05
CA ALA A 470 -11.78 -24.25 12.35
C ALA A 470 -10.55 -25.16 12.52
N ARG A 471 -9.99 -25.67 11.42
CA ARG A 471 -8.93 -26.69 11.40
C ARG A 471 -7.58 -26.17 10.89
N ASN A 472 -7.55 -25.01 10.25
CA ASN A 472 -6.34 -24.45 9.66
C ASN A 472 -5.58 -23.53 10.66
N ASP A 473 -4.43 -23.05 10.22
CA ASP A 473 -3.54 -22.16 10.98
C ASP A 473 -4.24 -20.86 11.44
N LEU A 474 -5.23 -20.35 10.67
CA LEU A 474 -5.99 -19.17 11.05
C LEU A 474 -6.87 -19.44 12.28
N GLY A 475 -7.61 -20.56 12.29
CA GLY A 475 -8.41 -20.94 13.45
C GLY A 475 -7.57 -21.19 14.70
N HIS A 476 -6.39 -21.80 14.53
CA HIS A 476 -5.46 -21.97 15.65
C HIS A 476 -4.99 -20.62 16.21
N GLN A 477 -4.58 -19.68 15.35
CA GLN A 477 -4.18 -18.34 15.78
C GLN A 477 -5.33 -17.57 16.46
N LEU A 478 -6.54 -17.64 15.92
CA LEU A 478 -7.71 -17.01 16.51
C LEU A 478 -7.98 -17.51 17.94
N ARG A 479 -7.86 -18.83 18.18
CA ARG A 479 -7.99 -19.42 19.53
C ARG A 479 -6.86 -18.98 20.46
N MET A 480 -5.61 -19.05 19.98
CA MET A 480 -4.44 -18.65 20.77
C MET A 480 -4.48 -17.19 21.21
N LEU A 481 -5.10 -16.32 20.40
CA LEU A 481 -5.28 -14.90 20.69
C LEU A 481 -6.56 -14.59 21.49
N GLY A 482 -7.37 -15.60 21.83
CA GLY A 482 -8.64 -15.40 22.53
C GLY A 482 -9.69 -14.65 21.71
N LEU A 483 -9.61 -14.70 20.38
CA LEU A 483 -10.47 -13.94 19.46
C LEU A 483 -11.69 -14.72 19.00
N VAL A 484 -11.89 -15.94 19.49
CA VAL A 484 -13.05 -16.77 19.16
C VAL A 484 -13.61 -17.49 20.38
N LEU A 485 -14.93 -17.70 20.37
CA LEU A 485 -15.63 -18.65 21.21
C LEU A 485 -16.24 -19.73 20.32
N ASP A 486 -16.01 -20.99 20.66
CA ASP A 486 -16.72 -22.10 20.02
C ASP A 486 -18.19 -22.06 20.49
N SER A 487 -19.12 -22.00 19.54
CA SER A 487 -20.56 -21.88 19.80
C SER A 487 -21.34 -22.77 18.83
N PRO A 488 -22.06 -23.79 19.31
CA PRO A 488 -22.79 -24.73 18.45
C PRO A 488 -23.94 -24.05 17.68
N ASP A 489 -24.46 -22.94 18.20
CA ASP A 489 -25.56 -22.18 17.61
C ASP A 489 -25.12 -21.21 16.49
N ALA A 490 -23.81 -20.99 16.34
CA ALA A 490 -23.27 -20.20 15.25
C ALA A 490 -23.18 -21.05 13.96
N GLU A 491 -23.55 -20.47 12.81
CA GLU A 491 -23.54 -21.13 11.48
C GLU A 491 -22.22 -21.85 11.14
N SER A 492 -21.11 -21.38 11.72
CA SER A 492 -19.75 -21.88 11.53
C SER A 492 -19.14 -22.57 12.75
N GLY A 493 -19.91 -22.75 13.83
CA GLY A 493 -19.43 -23.28 15.11
C GLY A 493 -18.53 -22.34 15.92
N MET A 494 -18.31 -21.10 15.45
CA MET A 494 -17.37 -20.15 16.05
C MET A 494 -17.88 -18.70 15.95
N LEU A 495 -17.78 -17.96 17.05
CA LEU A 495 -18.04 -16.53 17.16
C LEU A 495 -16.73 -15.77 17.35
N LEU A 496 -16.49 -14.76 16.53
CA LEU A 496 -15.41 -13.77 16.68
C LEU A 496 -15.72 -12.80 17.81
N LEU A 497 -14.69 -12.51 18.62
CA LEU A 497 -14.71 -11.56 19.72
C LEU A 497 -13.94 -10.28 19.36
N PRO A 498 -14.44 -9.09 19.76
CA PRO A 498 -13.68 -7.85 19.60
C PRO A 498 -12.43 -7.88 20.50
N PRO A 499 -11.24 -7.55 19.96
CA PRO A 499 -9.99 -7.58 20.72
C PRO A 499 -9.83 -6.39 21.68
N PHE A 500 -10.56 -5.29 21.44
CA PHE A 500 -10.46 -4.06 22.21
C PHE A 500 -11.86 -3.64 22.72
N PRO A 501 -11.94 -2.91 23.83
CA PRO A 501 -13.20 -2.40 24.35
C PRO A 501 -13.91 -1.55 23.29
N ALA A 502 -15.21 -1.76 23.10
CA ALA A 502 -16.02 -0.87 22.29
C ALA A 502 -16.05 0.51 22.96
N ASN A 503 -15.71 1.57 22.22
CA ASN A 503 -15.84 2.92 22.73
C ASN A 503 -17.35 3.24 22.85
N PRO A 504 -17.91 3.43 24.05
CA PRO A 504 -19.37 3.56 24.25
C PRO A 504 -19.98 4.77 23.54
N ALA A 505 -19.18 5.70 23.02
CA ALA A 505 -19.62 6.87 22.26
C ALA A 505 -20.19 6.56 20.86
N LEU A 506 -20.07 5.33 20.35
CA LEU A 506 -20.50 4.96 18.98
C LEU A 506 -21.80 4.12 18.95
N GLY A 507 -22.48 3.98 20.09
CA GLY A 507 -23.76 3.29 20.22
C GLY A 507 -25.00 4.20 20.13
N GLN A 508 -24.83 5.48 19.78
CA GLN A 508 -25.93 6.43 19.57
C GLN A 508 -25.92 6.99 18.17
#